data_AF-S1NEK5-F1
#
_entry.id   AF-S1NEK5-F1
#
_cell.length_a   1.000
_cell.length_b   1.000
_cell.length_c   1.000
_cell.angle_alpha   90.00
_cell.angle_beta   90.00
_cell.angle_gamma   90.00
#
_symmetry.space_group_name_H-M   'P 1'
#
loop_
_entity.id
_entity.type
_entity.pdbx_description
1 polymer ?
#
loop_
_entity_poly.entity_id
_entity_poly.type
_entity_poly.pdbx_seq_one_letter_code
_entity_poly.pdbx_strand_id
1 'polypeptide(L)'
;MRYLLYNQNQPFMDVEVQNQQITKIHELLNIDYAPIQLTSLSATQPTALLAATNDWLFSRSIPVQRKHLHQLLKNMRARSTKELLFKAHGMSLSDQYWLKEKESEVKWQEMNFFENDFPYVNTLNTVFHPRTSNMFLYPHSPISTTEGMT
;
A
#
# COMPACT_ATOMS: atom_id res chain seq x y z
N MET A 1 -1.95 0.27 15.99
CA MET A 1 -3.18 0.79 15.37
C MET A 1 -3.87 -0.34 14.61
N ARG A 2 -5.20 -0.33 14.52
CA ARG A 2 -5.97 -1.41 13.90
C ARG A 2 -6.35 -1.03 12.47
N TYR A 3 -6.13 -1.94 11.53
CA TYR A 3 -6.39 -1.75 10.12
C TYR A 3 -7.21 -2.91 9.57
N LEU A 4 -7.89 -2.65 8.46
CA LEU A 4 -8.56 -3.63 7.65
C LEU A 4 -7.87 -3.68 6.28
N LEU A 5 -7.59 -4.88 5.81
CA LEU A 5 -7.12 -5.15 4.45
C LEU A 5 -8.31 -5.38 3.55
N TYR A 6 -8.30 -4.72 2.40
CA TYR A 6 -9.41 -4.71 1.45
C TYR A 6 -8.96 -5.12 0.05
N ASN A 7 -9.89 -5.72 -0.69
CA ASN A 7 -9.89 -5.80 -2.14
C ASN A 7 -11.11 -5.00 -2.65
N GLN A 8 -10.86 -3.85 -3.30
CA GLN A 8 -11.88 -2.85 -3.56
C GLN A 8 -12.72 -2.53 -2.29
N ASN A 9 -14.01 -2.86 -2.30
CA ASN A 9 -14.95 -2.61 -1.21
C ASN A 9 -15.09 -3.79 -0.24
N GLN A 10 -14.37 -4.91 -0.48
CA GLN A 10 -14.51 -6.14 0.29
C GLN A 10 -13.36 -6.28 1.29
N PRO A 11 -13.62 -6.17 2.61
CA PRO A 11 -12.60 -6.41 3.62
C PRO A 11 -12.34 -7.92 3.73
N PHE A 12 -11.07 -8.33 3.76
CA PHE A 12 -10.70 -9.73 3.86
C PHE A 12 -9.95 -10.08 5.16
N MET A 13 -9.32 -9.10 5.83
CA MET A 13 -8.53 -9.38 7.04
C MET A 13 -8.44 -8.17 7.98
N ASP A 14 -8.57 -8.40 9.28
CA ASP A 14 -8.41 -7.41 10.35
C ASP A 14 -7.07 -7.61 11.05
N VAL A 15 -6.26 -6.56 11.08
CA VAL A 15 -4.86 -6.63 11.50
C VAL A 15 -4.48 -5.51 12.45
N GLU A 16 -3.48 -5.79 13.29
CA GLU A 16 -2.80 -4.79 14.08
C GLU A 16 -1.47 -4.42 13.43
N VAL A 17 -1.22 -3.13 13.33
CA VAL A 17 0.02 -2.57 12.80
C VAL A 17 0.72 -1.77 13.88
N GLN A 18 2.02 -2.04 14.04
CA GLN A 18 2.94 -1.26 14.85
C GLN A 18 4.23 -1.04 14.06
N ASN A 19 4.76 0.19 14.06
CA ASN A 19 6.01 0.54 13.34
C ASN A 19 6.02 0.09 11.86
N GLN A 20 4.92 0.30 11.14
CA GLN A 20 4.75 -0.10 9.73
C GLN A 20 4.96 -1.61 9.50
N GLN A 21 4.60 -2.43 10.48
CA GLN A 21 4.61 -3.89 10.39
C GLN A 21 3.34 -4.46 10.98
N ILE A 22 2.77 -5.46 10.31
CA ILE A 22 1.62 -6.18 10.84
C ILE A 22 2.14 -7.10 11.95
N THR A 23 1.70 -6.87 13.19
CA THR A 23 2.13 -7.62 14.37
C THR A 23 1.13 -8.69 14.79
N LYS A 24 -0.13 -8.55 14.41
CA LYS A 24 -1.20 -9.48 14.77
C LYS A 24 -2.29 -9.50 13.71
N ILE A 25 -2.87 -10.67 13.47
CA ILE A 25 -4.14 -10.83 12.75
C ILE A 25 -5.21 -11.07 13.80
N HIS A 26 -6.23 -10.22 13.85
CA HIS A 26 -7.36 -10.36 14.76
C HIS A 26 -8.40 -11.30 14.18
N GLU A 27 -8.69 -11.16 12.89
CA GLU A 27 -9.77 -11.90 12.24
C GLU A 27 -9.51 -12.04 10.73
N LEU A 28 -9.84 -13.21 10.19
CA LEU A 28 -9.91 -13.45 8.75
C LEU A 28 -11.37 -13.36 8.33
N LEU A 29 -11.71 -12.32 7.59
CA LEU A 29 -13.10 -11.96 7.29
C LEU A 29 -13.62 -12.72 6.07
N ASN A 30 -12.84 -12.70 4.98
CA ASN A 30 -13.18 -13.42 3.76
C ASN A 30 -11.93 -13.67 2.91
N ILE A 31 -11.34 -14.86 3.07
CA ILE A 31 -10.08 -15.21 2.41
C ILE A 31 -10.18 -15.25 0.89
N ASP A 32 -11.36 -15.45 0.31
CA ASP A 32 -11.53 -15.53 -1.15
C ASP A 32 -11.22 -14.21 -1.86
N TYR A 33 -11.28 -13.09 -1.12
CA TYR A 33 -10.89 -11.78 -1.61
C TYR A 33 -9.42 -11.46 -1.37
N ALA A 34 -8.67 -12.33 -0.68
CA ALA A 34 -7.25 -12.12 -0.42
C ALA A 34 -6.41 -12.43 -1.68
N PRO A 35 -5.17 -11.91 -1.76
CA PRO A 35 -4.22 -12.30 -2.78
C PRO A 35 -3.98 -13.81 -2.80
N ILE A 36 -3.78 -14.39 -3.99
CA ILE A 36 -3.66 -15.84 -4.18
C ILE A 36 -2.56 -16.50 -3.33
N GLN A 37 -1.45 -15.81 -3.07
CA GLN A 37 -0.41 -16.33 -2.17
C GLN A 37 -0.87 -16.46 -0.71
N LEU A 38 -1.93 -15.77 -0.30
CA LEU A 38 -2.51 -15.86 1.04
C LEU A 38 -3.67 -16.86 1.10
N THR A 39 -4.38 -17.11 -0.02
CA THR A 39 -5.58 -17.97 -0.02
C THR A 39 -5.31 -19.42 0.34
N SER A 40 -4.09 -19.91 0.07
CA SER A 40 -3.64 -21.26 0.44
C SER A 40 -3.29 -21.40 1.92
N LEU A 41 -3.24 -20.30 2.67
CA LEU A 41 -2.87 -20.29 4.08
C LEU A 41 -4.13 -20.27 4.95
N SER A 42 -4.27 -21.32 5.75
CA SER A 42 -5.39 -21.49 6.69
C SER A 42 -5.12 -20.75 8.01
N ALA A 43 -6.19 -20.35 8.70
CA ALA A 43 -6.15 -19.83 10.07
C ALA A 43 -5.47 -20.79 11.07
N THR A 44 -5.31 -22.07 10.73
CA THR A 44 -4.55 -23.06 11.50
C THR A 44 -3.04 -22.83 11.50
N GLN A 45 -2.53 -21.97 10.61
CA GLN A 45 -1.11 -21.60 10.52
C GLN A 45 -0.92 -20.09 10.73
N PRO A 46 -1.25 -19.55 11.92
CA PRO A 46 -1.31 -18.10 12.14
C PRO A 46 0.04 -17.40 11.95
N THR A 47 1.14 -18.05 12.34
CA THR A 47 2.49 -17.49 12.16
C THR A 47 2.89 -17.40 10.68
N ALA A 48 2.57 -18.43 9.90
CA ALA A 48 2.86 -18.45 8.46
C ALA A 48 2.01 -17.42 7.71
N LEU A 49 0.71 -17.32 8.06
CA LEU A 49 -0.19 -16.31 7.51
C LEU A 49 0.28 -14.89 7.83
N LEU A 50 0.71 -14.62 9.07
CA LEU A 50 1.25 -13.32 9.47
C LEU A 50 2.51 -12.93 8.67
N ALA A 51 3.44 -13.87 8.49
CA ALA A 51 4.65 -13.66 7.71
C ALA A 51 4.32 -13.38 6.25
N ALA A 52 3.51 -14.25 5.62
CA ALA A 52 3.10 -14.10 4.23
C ALA A 52 2.32 -12.81 3.97
N THR A 53 1.49 -12.37 4.93
CA THR A 53 0.75 -11.10 4.81
C THR A 53 1.70 -9.91 4.83
N ASN A 54 2.72 -9.92 5.71
CA ASN A 54 3.75 -8.88 5.70
C ASN A 54 4.57 -8.91 4.40
N ASP A 55 5.00 -10.08 3.94
CA ASP A 55 5.78 -10.23 2.71
C ASP A 55 5.00 -9.72 1.50
N TRP A 56 3.72 -10.09 1.39
CA TRP A 56 2.85 -9.57 0.35
C TRP A 56 2.69 -8.05 0.45
N LEU A 57 2.38 -7.50 1.63
CA LEU A 57 2.20 -6.07 1.78
C LEU A 57 3.48 -5.31 1.41
N PHE A 58 4.64 -5.77 1.89
CA PHE A 58 5.92 -5.11 1.63
C PHE A 58 6.44 -5.28 0.21
N SER A 59 6.04 -6.34 -0.51
CA SER A 59 6.35 -6.48 -1.95
C SER A 59 5.79 -5.33 -2.79
N ARG A 60 4.82 -4.59 -2.24
CA ARG A 60 4.18 -3.41 -2.85
C ARG A 60 4.92 -2.11 -2.55
N SER A 61 5.96 -2.16 -1.71
CA SER A 61 6.80 -1.00 -1.42
C SER A 61 7.67 -0.65 -2.61
N ILE A 62 8.04 0.63 -2.72
CA ILE A 62 9.08 1.05 -3.66
C ILE A 62 10.40 0.35 -3.32
N PRO A 63 11.13 -0.20 -4.31
CA PRO A 63 12.44 -0.81 -4.09
C PRO A 63 13.42 0.18 -3.45
N VAL A 64 14.21 -0.29 -2.48
CA VAL A 64 15.20 0.56 -1.79
C VAL A 64 16.35 1.00 -2.71
N GLN A 65 16.57 0.28 -3.81
CA GLN A 65 17.55 0.57 -4.84
C GLN A 65 17.05 1.60 -5.87
N ARG A 66 15.80 2.11 -5.74
CA ARG A 66 15.24 3.04 -6.71
C ARG A 66 16.12 4.27 -6.86
N LYS A 67 16.44 4.64 -8.09
CA LYS A 67 17.16 5.87 -8.41
C LYS A 67 16.36 7.06 -7.86
N HIS A 68 17.06 7.96 -7.16
CA HIS A 68 16.48 9.15 -6.51
C HIS A 68 15.49 8.86 -5.38
N LEU A 69 15.55 7.69 -4.75
CA LEU A 69 14.66 7.33 -3.63
C LEU A 69 14.63 8.39 -2.51
N HIS A 70 15.78 8.93 -2.12
CA HIS A 70 15.84 9.96 -1.08
C HIS A 70 15.03 11.21 -1.44
N GLN A 71 15.11 11.66 -2.70
CA GLN A 71 14.36 12.83 -3.17
C GLN A 71 12.85 12.52 -3.18
N LEU A 72 12.46 11.32 -3.63
CA LEU A 72 11.08 10.87 -3.61
C LEU A 72 10.51 10.84 -2.18
N LEU A 73 11.22 10.21 -1.24
CA LEU A 73 10.83 10.15 0.17
C LEU A 73 10.68 11.56 0.77
N LYS A 74 11.61 12.47 0.46
CA LYS A 74 11.52 13.89 0.86
C LYS A 74 10.28 14.58 0.29
N ASN A 75 10.02 14.43 -1.02
CA ASN A 75 8.85 15.03 -1.68
C ASN A 75 7.52 14.50 -1.10
N MET A 76 7.50 13.22 -0.71
CA MET A 76 6.36 12.54 -0.10
C MET A 76 6.29 12.70 1.43
N ARG A 77 7.24 13.42 2.04
CA ARG A 77 7.38 13.58 3.50
C ARG A 77 7.42 12.24 4.25
N ALA A 78 7.99 11.20 3.67
CA ALA A 78 8.12 9.87 4.28
C ALA A 78 9.57 9.63 4.70
N ARG A 79 9.80 8.94 5.83
CA ARG A 79 11.16 8.61 6.30
C ARG A 79 11.69 7.29 5.74
N SER A 80 10.81 6.43 5.23
CA SER A 80 11.15 5.13 4.66
C SER A 80 10.16 4.70 3.58
N THR A 81 10.53 3.70 2.77
CA THR A 81 9.66 3.09 1.77
C THR A 81 8.42 2.44 2.40
N LYS A 82 8.58 1.86 3.60
CA LYS A 82 7.46 1.34 4.38
C LYS A 82 6.54 2.46 4.85
N GLU A 83 7.08 3.55 5.39
CA GLU A 83 6.23 4.70 5.79
C GLU A 83 5.47 5.24 4.59
N LEU A 84 6.12 5.34 3.43
CA LEU A 84 5.47 5.74 2.19
C LEU A 84 4.34 4.77 1.80
N LEU A 85 4.56 3.46 1.90
CA LEU A 85 3.54 2.44 1.64
C LEU A 85 2.30 2.64 2.51
N PHE A 86 2.47 2.86 3.81
CA PHE A 86 1.33 3.08 4.70
C PHE A 86 0.62 4.41 4.44
N LYS A 87 1.35 5.49 4.10
CA LYS A 87 0.74 6.76 3.69
C LYS A 87 -0.11 6.61 2.43
N ALA A 88 0.37 5.81 1.49
CA ALA A 88 -0.32 5.45 0.25
C ALA A 88 -1.41 4.38 0.44
N HIS A 89 -1.85 4.08 1.67
CA HIS A 89 -2.83 3.03 1.96
C HIS A 89 -2.47 1.64 1.40
N GLY A 90 -1.19 1.33 1.22
CA GLY A 90 -0.76 0.09 0.59
C GLY A 90 -1.21 -0.07 -0.86
N MET A 91 -1.69 0.99 -1.51
CA MET A 91 -2.24 0.94 -2.86
C MET A 91 -1.13 0.79 -3.90
N SER A 92 -1.40 -0.07 -4.88
CA SER A 92 -0.60 -0.23 -6.10
C SER A 92 -1.39 0.28 -7.30
N LEU A 93 -0.69 0.68 -8.35
CA LEU A 93 -1.31 1.00 -9.65
C LEU A 93 -1.75 -0.26 -10.42
N SER A 94 -1.32 -1.45 -9.99
CA SER A 94 -1.53 -2.71 -10.72
C SER A 94 -2.71 -3.54 -10.25
N ASP A 95 -3.32 -3.19 -9.11
CA ASP A 95 -4.37 -4.00 -8.49
C ASP A 95 -5.26 -3.18 -7.56
N GLN A 96 -6.20 -3.85 -6.91
CA GLN A 96 -7.29 -3.22 -6.16
C GLN A 96 -7.15 -3.38 -4.64
N TYR A 97 -5.97 -3.78 -4.17
CA TYR A 97 -5.73 -4.03 -2.76
C TYR A 97 -5.28 -2.78 -2.02
N TRP A 98 -5.79 -2.61 -0.80
CA TRP A 98 -5.44 -1.48 0.05
C TRP A 98 -5.64 -1.77 1.54
N LEU A 99 -5.08 -0.88 2.35
CA LEU A 99 -5.10 -0.90 3.80
C LEU A 99 -5.84 0.34 4.31
N LYS A 100 -6.89 0.10 5.10
CA LYS A 100 -7.71 1.15 5.70
C LYS A 100 -7.60 1.11 7.22
N GLU A 101 -7.41 2.27 7.86
CA GLU A 101 -7.58 2.36 9.31
C GLU A 101 -9.01 1.97 9.68
N LYS A 102 -9.17 1.15 10.74
CA LYS A 102 -10.48 0.60 11.07
C LYS A 102 -11.53 1.68 11.38
N GLU A 103 -11.08 2.81 11.92
CA GLU A 103 -11.90 3.97 12.29
C GLU A 103 -12.01 5.01 11.17
N SER A 104 -11.41 4.75 10.00
CA SER A 104 -11.46 5.66 8.85
C SER A 104 -12.71 5.43 7.99
N GLU A 105 -13.38 6.54 7.69
CA GLU A 105 -14.55 6.60 6.80
C GLU A 105 -14.19 6.64 5.31
N VAL A 106 -12.90 6.67 4.98
CA VAL A 106 -12.41 6.72 3.60
C VAL A 106 -12.92 5.52 2.80
N LYS A 107 -13.39 5.79 1.58
CA LYS A 107 -13.93 4.77 0.67
C LYS A 107 -12.99 4.50 -0.49
N TRP A 108 -13.08 3.30 -1.06
CA TRP A 108 -12.30 2.90 -2.24
C TRP A 108 -12.49 3.87 -3.41
N GLN A 109 -13.72 4.33 -3.63
CA GLN A 109 -14.09 5.25 -4.70
C GLN A 109 -13.40 6.61 -4.59
N GLU A 110 -12.99 7.01 -3.38
CA GLU A 110 -12.35 8.32 -3.14
C GLU A 110 -10.83 8.28 -3.38
N MET A 111 -10.24 7.08 -3.43
CA MET A 111 -8.79 6.90 -3.49
C MET A 111 -8.29 6.16 -4.72
N ASN A 112 -9.13 5.35 -5.37
CA ASN A 112 -8.68 4.49 -6.45
C ASN A 112 -8.31 5.26 -7.72
N PHE A 113 -7.30 4.77 -8.44
CA PHE A 113 -6.77 5.42 -9.65
C PHE A 113 -7.42 4.89 -10.94
N PHE A 114 -8.36 3.95 -10.82
CA PHE A 114 -9.08 3.39 -11.96
C PHE A 114 -10.22 4.32 -12.40
N GLU A 115 -10.83 5.04 -11.45
CA GLU A 115 -12.04 5.84 -11.66
C GLU A 115 -11.88 7.34 -11.36
N ASN A 116 -10.82 7.75 -10.65
CA ASN A 116 -10.60 9.15 -10.30
C ASN A 116 -9.61 9.85 -11.23
N ASP A 117 -10.02 11.00 -11.74
CA ASP A 117 -9.15 11.99 -12.38
C ASP A 117 -8.32 12.72 -11.31
N PHE A 118 -7.33 12.04 -10.74
CA PHE A 118 -6.25 12.76 -10.05
C PHE A 118 -5.59 13.72 -11.05
N PRO A 119 -4.88 14.78 -10.63
CA PRO A 119 -3.92 15.46 -11.49
C PRO A 119 -2.79 14.47 -11.84
N TYR A 120 -3.12 13.55 -12.73
CA TYR A 120 -2.46 12.31 -13.13
C TYR A 120 -0.99 12.57 -13.46
N VAL A 121 -0.76 13.70 -14.12
CA VAL A 121 0.57 14.18 -14.53
C VAL A 121 1.46 14.47 -13.31
N ASN A 122 0.93 15.05 -12.24
CA ASN A 122 1.74 15.57 -11.15
C ASN A 122 2.25 14.48 -10.21
N THR A 123 1.37 13.53 -9.88
CA THR A 123 1.69 12.40 -9.01
C THR A 123 2.64 11.44 -9.71
N LEU A 124 2.33 11.07 -10.95
CA LEU A 124 3.19 10.19 -11.75
C LEU A 124 4.52 10.87 -12.08
N ASN A 125 4.54 12.18 -12.42
CA ASN A 125 5.81 12.87 -12.64
C ASN A 125 6.66 12.94 -11.38
N THR A 126 6.09 13.06 -10.18
CA THR A 126 6.91 13.05 -8.97
C THR A 126 7.46 11.65 -8.67
N VAL A 127 6.65 10.62 -8.89
CA VAL A 127 7.08 9.22 -8.71
C VAL A 127 8.15 8.84 -9.74
N PHE A 128 7.95 9.14 -11.02
CA PHE A 128 8.85 8.78 -12.12
C PHE A 128 10.01 9.78 -12.33
N HIS A 129 9.78 11.07 -12.06
CA HIS A 129 10.73 12.17 -12.27
C HIS A 129 10.90 13.04 -11.00
N PRO A 130 11.35 12.47 -9.87
CA PRO A 130 11.41 13.17 -8.58
C PRO A 130 12.36 14.38 -8.54
N ARG A 131 13.26 14.52 -9.53
CA ARG A 131 14.21 15.64 -9.63
C ARG A 131 13.58 16.94 -10.15
N THR A 132 12.52 16.86 -10.94
CA THR A 132 11.91 18.02 -11.60
C THR A 132 10.64 18.49 -10.92
N SER A 133 10.08 17.69 -10.01
CA SER A 133 8.88 18.06 -9.25
C SER A 133 9.25 18.86 -7.99
N ASN A 134 8.97 20.17 -7.98
CA ASN A 134 8.98 21.00 -6.77
C ASN A 134 7.64 20.95 -6.00
N MET A 135 6.76 20.00 -6.34
CA MET A 135 5.38 20.01 -5.90
C MET A 135 5.14 18.99 -4.78
N PHE A 136 4.54 19.45 -3.68
CA PHE A 136 4.13 18.61 -2.56
C PHE A 136 2.93 17.75 -2.98
N LEU A 137 3.03 16.43 -2.81
CA LEU A 137 1.97 15.50 -3.19
C LEU A 137 0.93 15.29 -2.09
N TYR A 138 -0.25 14.84 -2.53
CA TYR A 138 -1.24 14.19 -1.66
C TYR A 138 -0.64 12.87 -1.14
N PRO A 139 -0.57 12.67 0.18
CA PRO A 139 0.10 11.51 0.76
C PRO A 139 -0.57 10.16 0.46
N HIS A 140 -1.83 10.18 -0.03
CA HIS A 140 -2.68 9.01 -0.24
C HIS A 140 -2.58 8.38 -1.65
N SER A 141 -1.63 8.81 -2.48
CA SER A 141 -1.50 8.29 -3.85
C SER A 141 -0.80 6.90 -3.89
N PRO A 142 -1.26 5.97 -4.74
CA PRO A 142 -0.65 4.67 -4.96
C PRO A 142 0.78 4.74 -5.40
N ILE A 143 1.47 3.64 -5.10
CA ILE A 143 2.88 3.47 -5.37
C ILE A 143 3.07 2.66 -6.64
N SER A 144 4.03 3.09 -7.47
CA SER A 144 4.56 2.26 -8.56
C SER A 144 5.75 1.46 -8.04
N THR A 145 5.68 0.13 -8.15
CA THR A 145 6.73 -0.81 -7.71
C THR A 145 7.86 -0.98 -8.72
N THR A 146 7.71 -0.47 -9.95
CA THR A 146 8.69 -0.60 -11.02
C THR A 146 9.53 0.67 -11.19
N GLU A 147 10.83 0.47 -11.44
CA GLU A 147 11.58 1.46 -12.23
C GLU A 147 11.07 1.33 -13.66
N GLY A 148 10.57 2.42 -14.26
CA GLY A 148 10.27 2.39 -15.69
C GLY A 148 11.53 1.93 -16.43
N MET A 149 11.41 0.90 -17.28
CA MET A 149 12.53 0.39 -18.07
C MET A 149 13.12 1.58 -18.85
N THR A 150 14.37 1.92 -18.54
CA THR A 150 15.16 2.91 -19.31
C THR A 150 15.69 2.30 -20.57
#